data_AF-A0A9C8WSW0-F1
#
_entry.id   AF-A0A9C8WSW0-F1
#
_cell.length_a   1.000
_cell.length_b   1.000
_cell.length_c   1.000
_cell.angle_alpha   90.00
_cell.angle_beta   90.00
_cell.angle_gamma   90.00
#
_symmetry.space_group_name_H-M   'P 1'
#
loop_
_entity.id
_entity.type
_entity.pdbx_description
1 polymer ?
#
loop_
_entity_poly.entity_id
_entity_poly.type
_entity_poly.pdbx_seq_one_letter_code
_entity_poly.pdbx_strand_id
1 'polypeptide(L)'
;MVSASKDGEYIACLARLLGHTPVRGSSNQRGVAGLKHLLREVRAGKNAGIVADGSQGPARKAQAGSILLASMSGRPILPMAWAASRYKAFGSWDLTVVPLPFCTIFFQYGEPLSVPGGIKGEAVEEYRQELENRLNEAYETAWQGVGRTPHDSGGNV
;
A
#
# COMPACT_ATOMS: atom_id res chain seq x y z
N MET A 1 0.98 -7.36 2.99
CA MET A 1 0.04 -8.50 3.18
C MET A 1 -0.28 -9.08 1.83
N VAL A 2 -0.33 -10.40 1.67
CA VAL A 2 -0.59 -11.07 0.39
C VAL A 2 -1.83 -11.96 0.52
N SER A 3 -2.67 -11.98 -0.51
CA SER A 3 -3.83 -12.87 -0.55
C SER A 3 -3.45 -14.34 -0.31
N ALA A 4 -4.37 -15.09 0.30
CA ALA A 4 -4.23 -16.52 0.53
C ALA A 4 -4.68 -17.38 -0.68
N SER A 5 -4.84 -16.77 -1.86
CA SER A 5 -5.16 -17.47 -3.11
C SER A 5 -3.92 -18.13 -3.73
N LYS A 6 -4.15 -19.04 -4.69
CA LYS A 6 -3.09 -19.67 -5.49
C LYS A 6 -2.25 -18.62 -6.23
N ASP A 7 -2.87 -17.57 -6.73
CA ASP A 7 -2.17 -16.45 -7.39
C ASP A 7 -1.35 -15.62 -6.39
N GLY A 8 -1.85 -15.47 -5.16
CA GLY A 8 -1.11 -14.87 -4.05
C GLY A 8 0.13 -15.67 -3.64
N GLU A 9 0.21 -16.97 -3.96
CA GLU A 9 1.41 -17.78 -3.73
C GLU A 9 2.60 -17.31 -4.56
N TYR A 10 2.38 -16.92 -5.82
CA TYR A 10 3.45 -16.42 -6.68
C TYR A 10 4.03 -15.11 -6.13
N ILE A 11 3.16 -14.18 -5.71
CA ILE A 11 3.58 -12.91 -5.11
C ILE A 11 4.31 -13.17 -3.78
N ALA A 12 3.84 -14.12 -2.97
CA ALA A 12 4.49 -14.47 -1.71
C ALA A 12 5.83 -15.21 -1.91
N CYS A 13 5.98 -15.99 -2.98
CA CYS A 13 7.25 -16.59 -3.36
C CYS A 13 8.25 -15.50 -3.76
N LEU A 14 7.83 -14.59 -4.63
CA LEU A 14 8.66 -13.44 -5.03
C LEU A 14 9.04 -12.57 -3.84
N ALA A 15 8.09 -12.26 -2.95
CA ALA A 15 8.36 -11.50 -1.73
C ALA A 15 9.40 -12.19 -0.84
N ARG A 16 9.34 -13.52 -0.71
CA ARG A 16 10.35 -14.31 0.02
C ARG A 16 11.73 -14.25 -0.64
N LEU A 17 11.79 -14.35 -1.98
CA LEU A 17 13.04 -14.20 -2.72
C LEU A 17 13.66 -12.81 -2.55
N LEU A 18 12.83 -11.78 -2.38
CA LEU A 18 13.23 -10.40 -2.09
C LEU A 18 13.52 -10.15 -0.59
N GLY A 19 13.55 -11.20 0.24
CA GLY A 19 13.88 -11.09 1.67
C GLY A 19 12.74 -10.61 2.57
N HIS A 20 11.52 -10.47 2.05
CA HIS A 20 10.35 -10.10 2.84
C HIS A 20 9.65 -11.33 3.43
N THR A 21 9.03 -11.16 4.59
CA THR A 21 8.14 -12.18 5.19
C THR A 21 6.69 -11.88 4.80
N PRO A 22 6.11 -12.57 3.80
CA PRO A 22 4.74 -12.29 3.36
C PRO A 22 3.74 -12.77 4.42
N VAL A 23 3.05 -11.83 5.06
CA VAL A 23 1.90 -12.16 5.91
C VAL A 23 0.67 -12.41 5.03
N ARG A 24 0.03 -13.56 5.20
CA ARG A 24 -1.17 -13.97 4.45
C ARG A 24 -2.43 -13.36 5.04
N GLY A 25 -3.25 -12.75 4.19
CA GLY A 25 -4.57 -12.22 4.55
C GLY A 25 -5.36 -11.80 3.31
N SER A 26 -6.65 -12.12 3.26
CA SER A 26 -7.60 -11.65 2.24
C SER A 26 -8.65 -10.74 2.88
N SER A 27 -9.32 -9.89 2.10
CA SER A 27 -10.28 -8.87 2.59
C SER A 27 -11.52 -9.39 3.35
N ASN A 28 -11.72 -10.72 3.49
CA ASN A 28 -12.79 -11.32 4.31
C ASN A 28 -12.33 -11.67 5.74
N GLN A 29 -13.00 -12.57 6.47
CA GLN A 29 -12.68 -13.02 7.84
C GLN A 29 -11.18 -13.32 8.11
N ARG A 30 -10.39 -13.59 7.06
CA ARG A 30 -8.93 -13.80 7.12
C ARG A 30 -8.09 -12.51 7.20
N GLY A 31 -8.68 -11.35 6.90
CA GLY A 31 -8.03 -10.04 6.96
C GLY A 31 -7.76 -9.58 8.39
N VAL A 32 -8.69 -9.88 9.32
CA VAL A 32 -8.47 -9.66 10.75
C VAL A 32 -7.32 -10.53 11.28
N ALA A 33 -7.24 -11.78 10.84
CA ALA A 33 -6.14 -12.67 11.22
C ALA A 33 -4.79 -12.18 10.65
N GLY A 34 -4.77 -11.72 9.39
CA GLY A 34 -3.60 -11.10 8.77
C GLY A 34 -3.14 -9.83 9.48
N LEU A 35 -4.07 -8.96 9.86
CA LEU A 35 -3.78 -7.73 10.62
C LEU A 35 -3.22 -8.04 12.01
N LYS A 36 -3.80 -9.01 12.72
CA LYS A 36 -3.28 -9.48 14.01
C LYS A 36 -1.85 -10.03 13.90
N HIS A 37 -1.55 -10.76 12.82
CA HIS A 37 -0.20 -11.25 12.57
C HIS A 37 0.76 -10.09 12.28
N LEU A 38 0.40 -9.14 11.41
CA LEU A 38 1.19 -7.93 11.19
C LEU A 38 1.46 -7.18 12.50
N LEU A 39 0.44 -7.01 13.35
CA LEU A 39 0.60 -6.35 14.65
C LEU A 39 1.63 -7.06 15.55
N ARG A 40 1.64 -8.40 15.56
CA ARG A 40 2.65 -9.17 16.31
C ARG A 40 4.06 -8.93 15.78
N GLU A 41 4.26 -9.02 14.47
CA GLU A 41 5.56 -8.80 13.84
C GLU A 41 6.08 -7.38 14.07
N VAL A 42 5.17 -6.40 13.97
CA VAL A 42 5.47 -5.00 14.18
C VAL A 42 5.86 -4.72 15.63
N ARG A 43 5.16 -5.33 16.60
CA ARG A 43 5.52 -5.26 18.02
C ARG A 43 6.82 -6.00 18.34
N ALA A 44 7.18 -7.02 17.55
CA ALA A 44 8.48 -7.68 17.62
C ALA A 44 9.63 -6.86 16.99
N GLY A 45 9.36 -5.61 16.59
CA GLY A 45 10.37 -4.68 16.07
C GLY A 45 10.53 -4.69 14.55
N LYS A 46 9.76 -5.52 13.83
CA LYS A 46 9.85 -5.58 12.36
C LYS A 46 9.04 -4.46 11.69
N ASN A 47 9.41 -4.15 10.46
CA ASN A 47 8.65 -3.24 9.61
C ASN A 47 7.61 -4.02 8.80
N ALA A 48 6.42 -3.44 8.62
CA ALA A 48 5.33 -4.02 7.85
C ALA A 48 5.01 -3.16 6.62
N GLY A 49 4.85 -3.82 5.48
CA GLY A 49 4.33 -3.21 4.24
C GLY A 49 2.89 -3.63 3.98
N ILE A 50 2.02 -2.63 3.74
CA ILE A 50 0.63 -2.81 3.36
C ILE A 50 0.37 -1.96 2.12
N VAL A 51 -0.27 -2.55 1.12
CA VAL A 51 -0.82 -1.79 -0.01
C VAL A 51 -2.12 -1.15 0.48
N ALA A 52 -2.17 0.18 0.46
CA ALA A 52 -3.18 0.95 1.18
C ALA A 52 -4.60 0.81 0.63
N ASP A 53 -4.76 0.58 -0.68
CA ASP A 53 -6.04 0.43 -1.37
C ASP A 53 -6.69 -0.96 -1.21
N GLY A 54 -5.89 -1.98 -0.92
CA GLY A 54 -6.35 -3.31 -0.56
C GLY A 54 -7.10 -4.03 -1.70
N SER A 55 -7.43 -5.31 -1.51
CA SER A 55 -7.79 -6.21 -2.62
C SER A 55 -9.17 -6.02 -3.27
N GLN A 56 -9.98 -5.05 -2.82
CA GLN A 56 -11.39 -4.90 -3.24
C GLN A 56 -11.76 -3.47 -3.69
N GLY A 57 -10.77 -2.61 -3.92
CA GLY A 57 -10.92 -1.36 -4.65
C GLY A 57 -11.24 -0.12 -3.82
N PRO A 58 -11.52 1.01 -4.50
CA PRO A 58 -10.96 1.40 -5.81
C PRO A 58 -9.50 1.88 -5.64
N ALA A 59 -8.76 1.94 -6.75
CA ALA A 59 -7.40 2.49 -6.75
C ALA A 59 -7.36 3.84 -6.02
N ARG A 60 -6.24 4.10 -5.32
CA ARG A 60 -5.99 5.37 -4.59
C ARG A 60 -6.90 5.67 -3.39
N LYS A 61 -7.67 4.70 -2.90
CA LYS A 61 -8.46 4.87 -1.66
C LYS A 61 -7.92 4.07 -0.50
N ALA A 62 -7.42 4.74 0.54
CA ALA A 62 -6.81 4.05 1.67
C ALA A 62 -7.84 3.27 2.51
N GLN A 63 -7.48 2.07 2.97
CA GLN A 63 -8.31 1.25 3.86
C GLN A 63 -7.95 1.48 5.33
N ALA A 64 -8.96 1.45 6.21
CA ALA A 64 -8.84 1.66 7.65
C ALA A 64 -7.89 0.66 8.37
N GLY A 65 -7.60 -0.50 7.76
CA GLY A 65 -6.71 -1.50 8.36
C GLY A 65 -5.31 -0.98 8.66
N SER A 66 -4.78 -0.09 7.82
CA SER A 66 -3.48 0.57 8.02
C SER A 66 -3.48 1.48 9.25
N ILE A 67 -4.54 2.29 9.40
CA ILE A 67 -4.78 3.20 10.53
C ILE A 67 -4.93 2.42 11.84
N LEU A 68 -5.70 1.34 11.84
CA LEU A 68 -5.89 0.49 13.01
C LEU A 68 -4.58 -0.19 13.43
N LEU A 69 -3.76 -0.64 12.47
CA LEU A 69 -2.44 -1.20 12.78
C LEU A 69 -1.54 -0.17 13.43
N ALA A 70 -1.49 1.05 12.89
CA ALA A 70 -0.69 2.14 13.44
C ALA A 70 -1.14 2.51 14.86
N SER A 71 -2.45 2.73 15.06
CA SER A 71 -3.03 3.01 16.37
C SER A 71 -2.73 1.91 17.41
N MET A 72 -2.86 0.63 17.03
CA MET A 72 -2.63 -0.51 17.94
C MET A 72 -1.14 -0.79 18.21
N SER A 73 -0.27 -0.46 17.27
CA SER A 73 1.18 -0.67 17.39
C SER A 73 1.93 0.52 17.98
N GLY A 74 1.34 1.71 17.94
CA GLY A 74 1.99 2.97 18.33
C GLY A 74 3.10 3.40 17.37
N ARG A 75 3.16 2.83 16.16
CA ARG A 75 4.20 3.16 15.17
C ARG A 75 3.64 4.05 14.07
N PRO A 76 4.45 4.98 13.53
CA PRO A 76 4.04 5.84 12.43
C PRO A 76 3.88 5.03 11.14
N ILE A 77 2.98 5.50 10.28
CA ILE A 77 2.84 5.05 8.89
C ILE A 77 3.76 5.93 8.05
N LEU A 78 4.58 5.33 7.19
CA LEU A 78 5.36 6.06 6.18
C LEU A 78 4.65 5.90 4.82
N PRO A 79 3.94 6.92 4.32
CA PRO A 79 3.34 6.88 2.99
C PRO A 79 4.44 6.74 1.94
N MET A 80 4.23 5.88 0.95
CA MET A 80 5.18 5.69 -0.14
C MET A 80 4.41 5.46 -1.44
N ALA A 81 4.84 6.12 -2.50
CA ALA A 81 4.40 5.86 -3.86
C ALA A 81 5.61 5.69 -4.78
N TRP A 82 5.39 5.11 -5.95
CA TRP A 82 6.42 4.96 -6.95
C TRP A 82 5.84 5.13 -8.36
N ALA A 83 6.70 5.51 -9.30
CA ALA A 83 6.37 5.58 -10.72
C ALA A 83 7.54 5.03 -11.55
N ALA A 84 7.26 4.66 -12.79
CA ALA A 84 8.28 4.16 -13.72
C ALA A 84 8.26 4.95 -15.04
N SER A 85 9.43 5.28 -15.56
CA SER A 85 9.56 6.05 -16.81
C SER A 85 9.11 5.28 -18.06
N ARG A 86 9.11 3.95 -18.00
CA ARG A 86 8.61 3.03 -19.03
C ARG A 86 7.84 1.91 -18.34
N TYR A 87 6.59 1.75 -18.71
CA TYR A 87 5.69 0.79 -18.06
C TYR A 87 4.62 0.28 -19.02
N LYS A 88 3.96 -0.80 -18.59
CA LYS A 88 2.70 -1.27 -19.14
C LYS A 88 1.64 -1.20 -18.04
N ALA A 89 0.59 -0.42 -18.25
CA ALA A 89 -0.57 -0.41 -17.37
C ALA A 89 -1.57 -1.48 -17.82
N PHE A 90 -2.21 -2.13 -16.85
CA PHE A 90 -3.29 -3.08 -17.10
C PHE A 90 -4.62 -2.43 -16.74
N GLY A 91 -5.67 -2.66 -17.56
CA GLY A 91 -7.03 -2.19 -17.29
C GLY A 91 -7.74 -2.99 -16.17
N SER A 92 -7.01 -3.49 -15.19
CA SER A 92 -7.56 -4.13 -14.00
C SER A 92 -8.14 -3.10 -13.04
N TRP A 93 -8.94 -3.55 -12.07
CA TRP A 93 -9.61 -2.69 -11.08
C TRP A 93 -8.64 -1.82 -10.24
N ASP A 94 -7.37 -2.22 -10.16
CA ASP A 94 -6.28 -1.55 -9.44
C ASP A 94 -5.34 -0.73 -10.34
N LEU A 95 -5.58 -0.72 -11.67
CA LEU A 95 -4.72 -0.06 -12.66
C LEU A 95 -3.24 -0.42 -12.50
N THR A 96 -2.94 -1.70 -12.25
CA THR A 96 -1.57 -2.17 -11.99
C THR A 96 -0.60 -1.73 -13.08
N VAL A 97 0.56 -1.21 -12.66
CA VAL A 97 1.67 -0.79 -13.52
C VAL A 97 2.80 -1.81 -13.39
N VAL A 98 3.25 -2.35 -14.53
CA VAL A 98 4.46 -3.18 -14.59
C VAL A 98 5.59 -2.39 -15.26
N PRO A 99 6.71 -2.15 -14.56
CA PRO A 99 7.87 -1.47 -15.14
C PRO A 99 8.49 -2.32 -16.25
N LEU A 100 8.86 -1.69 -17.37
CA LEU A 100 9.57 -2.35 -18.46
C LEU A 100 11.08 -2.41 -18.17
N PRO A 101 11.83 -3.35 -18.78
CA PRO A 101 13.28 -3.40 -18.65
C PRO A 101 13.95 -2.06 -19.02
N PHE A 102 14.98 -1.68 -18.26
CA PHE A 102 15.72 -0.42 -18.43
C PHE A 102 14.87 0.84 -18.23
N CYS A 103 13.83 0.76 -17.39
CA CYS A 103 13.13 1.94 -16.91
C CYS A 103 13.86 2.53 -15.68
N THR A 104 13.57 3.80 -15.42
CA THR A 104 13.90 4.46 -14.16
C THR A 104 12.68 4.35 -13.26
N ILE A 105 12.86 3.84 -12.05
CA ILE A 105 11.83 3.83 -11.01
C ILE A 105 12.11 5.00 -10.06
N PHE A 106 11.11 5.84 -9.84
CA PHE A 106 11.17 6.94 -8.88
C PHE A 106 10.32 6.57 -7.67
N PHE A 107 10.90 6.64 -6.47
CA PHE A 107 10.19 6.43 -5.21
C PHE A 107 9.99 7.77 -4.53
N GLN A 108 8.74 8.07 -4.16
CA GLN A 108 8.41 9.20 -3.33
C GLN A 108 7.95 8.71 -1.96
N TYR A 109 8.57 9.24 -0.91
CA TYR A 109 8.16 9.05 0.47
C TYR A 109 7.39 10.29 0.92
N GLY A 110 6.22 10.10 1.51
CA GLY A 110 5.45 11.17 2.15
C GLY A 110 5.88 11.39 3.60
N GLU A 111 5.30 12.40 4.23
CA GLU A 111 5.54 12.65 5.65
C GLU A 111 4.97 11.53 6.53
N PRO A 112 5.72 11.05 7.55
CA PRO A 112 5.22 10.05 8.48
C PRO A 112 3.92 10.50 9.19
N LEU A 113 2.92 9.62 9.21
CA LEU A 113 1.65 9.83 9.91
C LEU A 113 1.64 9.05 11.23
N SER A 114 1.64 9.76 12.35
CA SER A 114 1.50 9.16 13.67
C SER A 114 0.03 9.11 14.07
N VAL A 115 -0.45 7.92 14.42
CA VAL A 115 -1.86 7.69 14.79
C VAL A 115 -1.95 7.45 16.31
N PRO A 116 -2.75 8.22 17.06
CA PRO A 116 -2.93 8.00 18.48
C PRO A 116 -3.49 6.60 18.79
N GLY A 117 -3.10 6.06 19.96
CA GLY A 117 -3.61 4.77 20.42
C GLY A 117 -5.08 4.83 20.82
N GLY A 118 -5.85 3.81 20.44
CA GLY A 118 -7.23 3.63 20.92
C GLY A 118 -8.29 4.46 20.20
N ILE A 119 -7.98 5.08 19.06
CA ILE A 119 -8.95 5.82 18.24
C ILE A 119 -10.07 4.90 17.72
N LYS A 120 -11.28 5.46 17.58
CA LYS A 120 -12.50 4.74 17.14
C LYS A 120 -13.40 5.69 16.36
N GLY A 121 -14.34 5.12 15.61
CA GLY A 121 -15.38 5.88 14.92
C GLY A 121 -14.80 6.89 13.93
N GLU A 122 -15.28 8.13 14.00
CA GLU A 122 -14.92 9.23 13.08
C GLU A 122 -13.42 9.52 13.05
N ALA A 123 -12.72 9.45 14.19
CA ALA A 123 -11.28 9.65 14.23
C ALA A 123 -10.53 8.66 13.32
N VAL A 124 -11.00 7.41 13.19
CA VAL A 124 -10.36 6.44 12.26
C VAL A 124 -10.50 6.90 10.82
N GLU A 125 -11.65 7.48 10.46
CA GLU A 125 -11.92 7.97 9.12
C GLU A 125 -11.12 9.24 8.81
N GLU A 126 -10.96 10.16 9.76
CA GLU A 126 -10.12 11.35 9.61
C GLU A 126 -8.66 10.97 9.28
N TYR A 127 -8.06 10.07 10.06
CA TYR A 127 -6.71 9.60 9.80
C TYR A 127 -6.61 8.78 8.49
N ARG A 128 -7.68 8.09 8.10
CA ARG A 128 -7.74 7.36 6.83
C ARG A 128 -7.70 8.33 5.64
N GLN A 129 -8.47 9.42 5.71
CA GLN A 129 -8.47 10.48 4.69
C GLN A 129 -7.13 11.21 4.63
N GLU A 130 -6.54 11.52 5.80
CA GLU A 130 -5.21 12.12 5.87
C GLU A 130 -4.14 11.22 5.21
N LEU A 131 -4.16 9.92 5.50
CA LEU A 131 -3.26 8.97 4.85
C LEU A 131 -3.51 8.89 3.34
N GLU A 132 -4.77 8.88 2.90
CA GLU A 132 -5.14 8.88 1.48
C GLU A 132 -4.60 10.11 0.76
N ASN A 133 -4.75 11.30 1.34
CA ASN A 133 -4.23 12.54 0.77
C ASN A 133 -2.71 12.48 0.61
N ARG A 134 -1.98 12.08 1.66
CA ARG A 134 -0.51 11.96 1.60
C ARG A 134 -0.03 10.94 0.56
N LEU A 135 -0.74 9.81 0.42
CA LEU A 135 -0.43 8.81 -0.60
C LEU A 135 -0.69 9.34 -2.00
N ASN A 136 -1.78 10.09 -2.19
CA ASN A 136 -2.11 10.70 -3.47
C ASN A 136 -1.11 11.78 -3.86
N GLU A 137 -0.69 12.64 -2.94
CA GLU A 137 0.36 13.63 -3.16
C GLU A 137 1.71 12.97 -3.51
N ALA A 138 2.10 11.94 -2.76
CA ALA A 138 3.31 11.18 -3.05
C ALA A 138 3.26 10.53 -4.43
N TYR A 139 2.08 10.04 -4.83
CA TYR A 139 1.87 9.43 -6.13
C TYR A 139 2.01 10.44 -7.27
N GLU A 140 1.35 11.61 -7.19
CA GLU A 140 1.50 12.67 -8.19
C GLU A 140 2.97 13.11 -8.33
N THR A 141 3.66 13.29 -7.20
CA THR A 141 5.08 13.67 -7.17
C THR A 141 5.97 12.60 -7.81
N ALA A 142 5.68 11.32 -7.57
CA ALA A 142 6.44 10.23 -8.17
C ALA A 142 6.32 10.23 -9.70
N TRP A 143 5.12 10.48 -10.22
CA TRP A 143 4.86 10.59 -11.66
C TRP A 143 5.56 11.80 -12.29
N GLN A 144 5.52 12.95 -11.62
CA GLN A 144 6.29 14.12 -12.03
C GLN A 144 7.80 13.85 -12.05
N GLY A 145 8.31 13.09 -11.07
CA GLY A 145 9.72 12.67 -10.99
C GLY A 145 10.21 11.83 -12.16
N VAL A 146 9.32 11.12 -12.85
CA VAL A 146 9.64 10.39 -14.10
C VAL A 146 9.25 11.17 -15.36
N GLY A 147 8.80 12.43 -15.22
CA GLY A 147 8.42 13.31 -16.32
C GLY A 147 7.15 12.86 -17.05
N ARG A 148 6.23 12.15 -16.37
CA ARG A 148 4.98 11.66 -16.96
C ARG A 148 3.78 12.07 -16.11
N THR A 149 2.60 12.13 -16.73
CA THR A 149 1.34 12.18 -16.00
C THR A 149 0.99 10.80 -15.47
N PRO A 150 0.27 10.70 -14.35
CA PRO A 150 -0.23 9.42 -13.86
C PRO A 150 -1.02 8.65 -14.92
N HIS A 151 -0.88 7.33 -14.91
CA HIS A 151 -1.51 6.46 -15.91
C HIS A 151 -3.03 6.33 -15.72
N ASP A 152 -3.55 6.75 -14.57
CA ASP A 152 -4.96 6.75 -14.20
C ASP A 152 -5.70 8.05 -14.57
N SER A 153 -5.00 9.06 -15.12
CA SER A 153 -5.54 10.39 -15.43
C SER A 153 -6.42 10.48 -16.70
N GLY A 154 -6.90 9.35 -17.24
CA GLY A 154 -7.83 9.35 -18.39
C GLY A 154 -7.22 9.69 -19.76
N GLY A 155 -5.89 9.70 -19.89
CA GLY A 155 -5.22 9.77 -21.19
C GLY A 155 -5.18 8.39 -21.85
N ASN A 156 -5.70 8.28 -23.07
CA ASN A 156 -5.65 7.05 -23.88
C ASN A 156 -4.25 6.40 -23.82
N VAL A 157 -4.24 5.14 -23.36
CA VAL A 157 -3.14 4.19 -23.57
C VAL A 157 -2.92 3.98 -25.06
#